data_AF-A0A392TY79-F1
#
_entry.id   AF-A0A392TY79-F1
#
_cell.length_a   1.000
_cell.length_b   1.000
_cell.length_c   1.000
_cell.angle_alpha   90.00
_cell.angle_beta   90.00
_cell.angle_gamma   90.00
#
_symmetry.space_group_name_H-M   'P 1'
#
loop_
_entity.id
_entity.type
_entity.pdbx_description
1 polymer ?
#
loop_
_entity_poly.entity_id
_entity_poly.type
_entity_poly.pdbx_seq_one_letter_code
_entity_poly.pdbx_strand_id
1 'polypeptide(L)' 'MVHDKLEGSLNGMTPIYCMHAPKKDKELNPVSQPQEFFIPTLEELVRKEVMKLFETGMTNGVIESLRVNPVDATSRT' A
#
# COMPACT_ATOMS: atom_id res chain seq x y z
N MET A 1 17.86 -8.89 -12.56
CA MET A 1 17.63 -10.21 -13.17
C MET A 1 16.48 -10.83 -12.40
N VAL A 2 15.25 -10.61 -12.86
CA VAL A 2 14.04 -11.15 -12.22
C VAL A 2 13.66 -12.37 -13.05
N HIS A 3 13.69 -13.54 -12.41
CA HIS A 3 13.32 -14.79 -13.04
C HIS A 3 11.80 -14.90 -13.04
N ASP A 4 11.17 -14.62 -14.17
CA ASP A 4 9.78 -15.03 -14.42
C ASP A 4 9.76 -16.07 -15.53
N LYS A 5 10.06 -17.32 -15.14
CA LYS A 5 9.81 -18.48 -15.98
C LYS A 5 8.37 -18.94 -15.71
N LEU A 6 7.41 -18.29 -16.37
CA LEU A 6 6.03 -18.77 -16.43
C LEU A 6 5.97 -19.91 -17.45
N GLU A 7 6.40 -21.10 -17.04
CA GLU A 7 6.36 -22.32 -17.83
C GLU A 7 4.95 -22.92 -17.73
N GLY A 8 4.13 -22.71 -18.76
CA GLY A 8 2.78 -23.28 -18.85
C GLY A 8 1.94 -22.65 -19.95
N SER A 9 1.94 -23.29 -21.12
CA SER A 9 1.17 -23.02 -22.34
C SER A 9 -0.17 -22.27 -22.17
N LEU A 10 -0.19 -20.97 -22.50
CA LEU A 10 -1.35 -20.28 -23.08
C LEU A 10 -0.84 -19.41 -24.23
N ASN A 11 -0.92 -19.95 -25.44
CA ASN A 11 -0.54 -19.25 -26.67
C ASN A 11 -1.35 -17.95 -26.81
N GLY A 12 -0.74 -16.80 -26.50
CA GLY A 12 -1.13 -15.50 -27.07
C GLY A 12 -1.98 -14.55 -26.23
N MET A 13 -2.34 -14.86 -24.98
CA MET A 13 -2.93 -13.87 -24.08
C MET A 13 -1.87 -13.35 -23.11
N THR A 14 -1.21 -12.25 -23.50
CA THR A 14 -0.54 -11.41 -22.52
C THR A 14 -1.63 -10.80 -21.64
N PRO A 15 -1.66 -11.07 -20.32
CA PRO A 15 -2.60 -10.37 -19.45
C PRO A 15 -2.35 -8.87 -19.57
N ILE A 16 -3.35 -8.14 -20.07
CA ILE A 16 -3.27 -6.68 -20.22
C ILE A 16 -3.48 -6.09 -18.83
N TYR A 17 -2.43 -6.08 -18.02
CA TYR A 17 -2.43 -5.34 -16.76
C TYR A 17 -2.38 -3.85 -17.08
N CYS A 18 -3.53 -3.17 -17.02
CA CYS A 18 -3.58 -1.72 -17.11
C CYS A 18 -3.30 -1.11 -15.72
N MET A 19 -2.08 -0.64 -15.51
CA MET A 19 -1.76 0.16 -14.33
C MET A 19 -2.34 1.57 -14.52
N HIS A 20 -3.44 1.86 -13.84
CA HIS A 20 -4.00 3.22 -13.84
C HIS A 20 -3.10 4.14 -13.03
N ALA A 21 -2.46 5.10 -13.71
CA ALA A 21 -1.74 6.19 -13.05
C ALA A 21 -2.73 7.33 -12.76
N PRO A 22 -3.11 7.57 -11.49
CA PRO A 22 -3.93 8.72 -11.16
C PRO A 22 -3.18 10.00 -11.52
N LYS A 23 -3.88 10.96 -12.15
CA LYS A 23 -3.30 12.26 -12.51
C LYS A 23 -2.90 12.99 -11.23
N LYS A 24 -1.61 13.24 -11.04
CA LYS A 24 -1.12 14.13 -9.98
C LYS A 24 -1.37 15.56 -10.44
N ASP A 25 -2.21 16.27 -9.70
CA ASP A 25 -2.35 17.71 -9.90
C ASP A 25 -0.99 18.38 -9.65
N LYS A 26 -0.54 19.20 -10.60
CA LYS A 26 0.82 19.78 -10.60
C LYS A 26 1.02 20.78 -9.47
N GLU A 27 -0.08 21.34 -8.94
CA GLU A 27 -0.07 22.39 -7.92
C GLU A 27 -0.29 21.85 -6.50
N LEU A 28 -0.64 20.56 -6.35
CA LEU A 28 -0.86 19.96 -5.04
C LEU A 28 0.46 19.51 -4.39
N ASN A 29 0.93 20.34 -3.45
CA ASN A 29 1.99 19.97 -2.52
C ASN A 29 1.65 18.63 -1.81
N PRO A 30 2.65 17.79 -1.50
CA PRO A 30 2.41 16.61 -0.69
C PRO A 30 1.87 17.05 0.68
N VAL A 31 0.66 16.62 1.01
CA VAL A 31 0.07 16.86 2.32
C VAL A 31 0.67 15.85 3.29
N SER A 32 1.24 16.35 4.38
CA SER A 32 1.63 15.56 5.55
C SER A 32 0.63 15.89 6.65
N GLN A 33 -0.33 15.00 6.88
CA GLN A 33 -1.25 15.13 8.00
C GLN A 33 -0.61 14.51 9.24
N PRO A 34 -0.67 15.17 10.41
CA PRO A 34 -0.24 14.57 11.67
C PRO A 34 -1.03 13.31 11.96
N GLN A 35 -0.36 12.25 12.40
CA GLN A 35 -1.00 11.04 12.88
C GLN A 35 -1.60 11.32 14.27
N GLU A 36 -2.87 10.98 14.46
CA GLU A 36 -3.51 11.09 15.77
C GLU A 36 -2.92 10.05 16.73
N PHE A 37 -2.82 10.42 18.02
CA PHE A 37 -2.19 9.57 19.03
C PHE A 37 -2.98 8.27 19.22
N PHE A 38 -2.32 7.13 18.97
CA PHE A 38 -2.88 5.83 19.28
C PHE A 38 -2.58 5.44 20.73
N ILE A 39 -3.57 4.86 21.42
CA ILE A 39 -3.35 4.14 22.67
C ILE A 39 -2.41 2.95 22.37
N PRO A 40 -1.44 2.59 23.23
CA PRO A 40 -0.48 1.51 22.95
C PRO A 40 -1.11 0.18 22.49
N THR A 41 -2.25 -0.19 23.07
CA THR A 41 -3.01 -1.39 22.67
C THR A 41 -3.55 -1.29 21.24
N LEU A 42 -4.00 -0.10 20.84
CA LEU A 42 -4.53 0.18 19.51
C LEU A 42 -3.40 0.20 18.47
N GLU A 43 -2.24 0.76 18.83
CA GLU A 43 -1.04 0.74 17.99
C GLU A 43 -0.60 -0.69 17.68
N GLU A 44 -0.63 -1.60 18.67
CA GLU A 44 -0.28 -3.01 18.45
C GLU A 44 -1.25 -3.70 17.48
N LEU A 45 -2.55 -3.43 17.60
CA LEU A 45 -3.57 -3.97 16.69
C LEU A 45 -3.37 -3.46 15.26
N VAL A 46 -3.19 -2.15 15.09
CA VAL A 46 -2.92 -1.51 13.80
C VAL A 46 -1.65 -2.11 13.19
N ARG A 47 -0.57 -2.27 13.97
CA ARG A 47 0.68 -2.86 13.51
C ARG A 47 0.51 -4.30 13.02
N LYS A 48 -0.27 -5.13 13.74
CA LYS A 48 -0.56 -6.52 13.33
C LYS A 48 -1.31 -6.56 12.00
N GLU A 49 -2.32 -5.71 11.83
CA GLU A 49 -3.07 -5.64 10.57
C GLU A 49 -2.20 -5.14 9.41
N VAL A 50 -1.36 -4.12 9.64
CA VAL A 50 -0.43 -3.61 8.62
C VAL A 50 0.62 -4.65 8.23
N MET A 51 1.14 -5.46 9.17
CA MET A 51 2.07 -6.53 8.82
C MET A 51 1.43 -7.60 7.93
N LYS A 52 0.16 -7.96 8.15
CA LYS A 52 -0.55 -8.90 7.26
C LYS A 52 -0.58 -8.40 5.82
N LEU A 53 -0.80 -7.09 5.62
CA LEU A 53 -0.80 -6.47 4.28
C LEU A 53 0.61 -6.42 3.65
N PHE A 54 1.63 -6.28 4.49
CA PHE A 54 3.02 -6.30 4.04
C PHE A 54 3.43 -7.70 3.57
N GLU A 55 3.07 -8.73 4.34
CA GLU A 55 3.34 -10.13 4.01
C GLU A 55 2.65 -10.59 2.71
N THR A 56 1.45 -10.06 2.41
CA THR A 56 0.75 -10.34 1.15
C THR A 56 1.28 -9.54 -0.04
N GLY A 57 2.27 -8.66 0.16
CA GLY A 57 2.82 -7.79 -0.87
C GLY A 57 1.86 -6.68 -1.31
N MET A 58 0.81 -6.40 -0.54
CA MET A 58 -0.14 -5.32 -0.83
C MET A 58 0.43 -3.94 -0.45
N THR A 59 1.38 -3.89 0.48
CA THR A 59 2.07 -2.66 0.89
C THR A 59 3.59 -2.84 0.80
N ASN A 60 4.28 -1.82 0.27
CA ASN A 60 5.75 -1.76 0.26
C ASN A 60 6.23 -0.90 1.44
N GLY A 61 7.47 -1.15 1.89
CA GLY A 61 8.12 -0.32 2.90
C GLY A 61 8.38 1.07 2.34
N VAL A 62 7.54 2.03 2.71
CA VAL A 62 7.65 3.42 2.26
C VAL A 62 8.63 4.14 3.18
N ILE A 63 9.89 4.26 2.77
CA ILE A 63 10.95 4.91 3.57
C ILE A 63 11.02 6.42 3.28
N GLU A 64 10.65 6.88 2.07
CA GLU A 64 10.85 8.27 1.62
C GLU A 64 9.58 9.00 1.13
N SER A 65 8.38 8.63 1.62
CA SER A 65 7.17 9.38 1.24
C SER A 65 7.08 10.71 1.98
N LEU A 66 7.04 11.80 1.21
CA LEU A 66 6.69 13.13 1.70
C LEU A 66 5.20 13.27 2.06
N ARG A 67 4.38 12.26 1.76
CA ARG A 67 2.95 12.20 2.11
C ARG A 67 2.74 11.27 3.29
N VAL A 68 2.03 11.77 4.29
CA VAL A 68 1.57 11.02 5.46
C VAL A 68 0.06 11.21 5.55
N ASN A 69 -0.67 10.10 5.59
CA ASN A 69 -2.12 10.09 5.84
C ASN A 69 -2.34 9.47 7.21
N PRO A 70 -3.26 10.02 8.02
CA PRO A 70 -3.55 9.47 9.33
C PRO A 70 -4.25 8.12 9.15
N VAL A 71 -3.79 7.12 9.90
CA VAL A 71 -4.51 5.87 10.09
C VAL A 71 -5.52 6.08 11.21
N ASP A 72 -6.71 5.49 11.10
CA ASP A 72 -7.69 5.41 12.19
C ASP A 72 -8.18 3.97 12.32
N ALA A 73 -8.55 3.58 13.53
CA ALA A 73 -8.96 2.22 13.86
C ALA A 73 -10.37 2.23 14.47
N THR A 74 -11.33 1.74 13.70
CA THR A 74 -12.73 1.61 14.13
C THR A 74 -13.11 0.15 14.32
N SER A 75 -13.99 -0.12 15.29
CA SER A 75 -14.58 -1.44 15.44
C SER A 75 -15.58 -1.67 14.31
N ARG A 76 -15.57 -2.87 13.72
CA ARG A 76 -16.61 -3.27 12.77
C ARG A 76 -17.88 -3.65 13.55
N THR A 77 -18.92 -2.82 13.47
CA THR A 77 -20.26 -3.10 13.98
C THR A 77 -21.04 -4.06 13.09
#